data_AF-A0A7S1LNZ7-F1
#
_entry.id   AF-A0A7S1LNZ7-F1
#
_cell.length_a   1.000
_cell.length_b   1.000
_cell.length_c   1.000
_cell.angle_alpha   90.00
_cell.angle_beta   90.00
_cell.angle_gamma   90.00
#
_symmetry.space_group_name_H-M   'P 1'
#
loop_
_entity.id
_entity.type
_entity.pdbx_description
1 polymer ?
#
loop_
_entity_poly.entity_id
_entity_poly.type
_entity_poly.pdbx_seq_one_letter_code
_entity_poly.pdbx_strand_id
1 'polypeptide(L)'
;LGQAPRIEPEPQPSLEYRSPESKAMVGPLGMHVLLLLLVIMLGPGAEAGEEAKRCDSVGDRQCTASQMLLQVGQRSGSRVVEPLSESAAWHAGPFGDCEKLSCRRMPRQAREVTCRSLLDGSRLDAADCEGKPKPCSTKICNCKAMPCKEAEKCDRRGKGNMKDRDYMADFYREEDEEEGEEEEEDEQEEEEDEQEEEECTGEMEEEYEWVGCYAKVAGDEPKKPDEADVRDYECMEAVDEGHKPCHSGLPFYRYHSDDLTPTDCCSFCTRQGLDLCGIVDGTECRCSATPLNRAVWGESVRPGLALPKVPNGGEVDGRCPVRVWRYGGFYEDGAIPEYLLEENADDTRYVDSIAQRMRISEAMEEDGPVPDESAALGEEASEETVGVQTTLPPGWERASDSSLRG
;
A
#
# COMPACT_ATOMS: atom_id res chain seq x y z
N LEU A 1 43.89 -43.87 16.13
CA LEU A 1 45.03 -42.94 16.24
C LEU A 1 45.13 -42.17 14.94
N GLY A 2 44.48 -41.01 14.86
CA GLY A 2 44.57 -40.09 13.74
C GLY A 2 44.30 -38.69 14.28
N GLN A 3 45.34 -37.87 14.39
CA GLN A 3 45.25 -36.49 14.84
C GLN A 3 44.83 -35.61 13.65
N ALA A 4 43.78 -34.82 13.83
CA ALA A 4 43.41 -33.76 12.91
C ALA A 4 44.37 -32.56 13.06
N PRO A 5 44.67 -31.84 11.97
CA PRO A 5 45.59 -30.70 11.99
C PRO A 5 44.96 -29.47 12.65
N ARG A 6 45.78 -28.79 13.47
CA ARG A 6 45.48 -27.55 14.16
C ARG A 6 45.64 -26.38 13.18
N ILE A 7 44.55 -25.67 12.90
CA ILE A 7 44.57 -24.43 12.10
C ILE A 7 44.87 -23.28 13.09
N GLU A 8 45.96 -22.56 12.85
CA GLU A 8 46.29 -21.33 13.57
C GLU A 8 45.57 -20.13 12.91
N PRO A 9 44.97 -19.22 13.68
CA PRO A 9 44.30 -18.04 13.12
C PRO A 9 45.30 -16.99 12.63
N GLU A 10 45.01 -16.42 11.47
CA GLU A 10 45.75 -15.29 10.89
C GLU A 10 45.65 -14.02 11.77
N PRO A 11 46.73 -13.22 11.85
CA PRO A 11 46.72 -11.97 12.59
C PRO A 11 45.95 -10.89 11.81
N GLN A 12 44.95 -10.29 12.47
CA GLN A 12 44.21 -9.17 11.90
C GLN A 12 45.03 -7.87 11.88
N PRO A 13 44.93 -7.04 10.83
CA PRO A 13 45.60 -5.76 10.75
C PRO A 13 44.90 -4.72 11.65
N SER A 14 45.68 -4.08 12.52
CA SER A 14 45.26 -2.97 13.36
C SER A 14 44.94 -1.74 12.51
N LEU A 15 43.67 -1.30 12.52
CA LEU A 15 43.25 -0.02 11.95
C LEU A 15 43.54 1.12 12.93
N GLU A 16 44.53 1.96 12.60
CA GLU A 16 44.76 3.24 13.26
C GLU A 16 43.65 4.23 12.92
N TYR A 17 42.85 4.59 13.93
CA TYR A 17 41.85 5.65 13.83
C TYR A 17 42.51 7.03 13.93
N ARG A 18 42.58 7.75 12.81
CA ARG A 18 43.11 9.12 12.73
C ARG A 18 41.94 10.12 12.70
N SER A 19 41.75 10.81 13.83
CA SER A 19 40.77 11.88 14.00
C SER A 19 41.06 13.08 13.06
N PRO A 20 40.09 13.61 12.31
CA PRO A 20 40.24 14.88 11.61
C PRO A 20 39.78 16.06 12.48
N GLU A 21 40.74 16.89 12.92
CA GLU A 21 40.48 18.24 13.39
C GLU A 21 40.17 19.16 12.20
N SER A 22 38.93 19.59 12.02
CA SER A 22 38.57 20.66 11.08
C SER A 22 38.33 21.97 11.83
N LYS A 23 39.34 22.85 11.84
CA LYS A 23 39.20 24.27 12.19
C LYS A 23 38.70 25.04 10.97
N ALA A 24 37.47 25.52 11.00
CA ALA A 24 36.96 26.49 10.03
C ALA A 24 37.35 27.91 10.46
N MET A 25 38.26 28.54 9.72
CA MET A 25 38.55 29.97 9.79
C MET A 25 37.54 30.73 8.94
N VAL A 26 36.73 31.59 9.58
CA VAL A 26 35.88 32.58 8.90
C VAL A 26 36.71 33.85 8.70
N GLY A 27 37.06 34.16 7.45
CA GLY A 27 37.78 35.38 7.05
C GLY A 27 36.83 36.51 6.59
N PRO A 28 37.23 37.80 6.74
CA PRO A 28 36.35 38.96 6.58
C PRO A 28 36.32 39.50 5.13
N LEU A 29 35.85 38.71 4.17
CA LEU A 29 35.68 39.16 2.76
C LEU A 29 34.23 39.08 2.24
N GLY A 30 33.26 38.64 3.05
CA GLY A 30 31.87 38.42 2.63
C GLY A 30 30.95 39.64 2.56
N MET A 31 31.36 40.82 3.06
CA MET A 31 30.45 41.98 3.18
C MET A 31 30.37 42.89 1.94
N HIS A 32 31.23 42.72 0.93
CA HIS A 32 31.19 43.56 -0.27
C HIS A 32 30.35 42.99 -1.41
N VAL A 33 30.06 41.68 -1.40
CA VAL A 33 29.22 41.05 -2.43
C VAL A 33 27.72 41.27 -2.18
N LEU A 34 27.30 41.37 -0.91
CA LEU A 34 25.89 41.57 -0.56
C LEU A 34 25.38 42.99 -0.90
N LEU A 35 26.26 43.99 -0.93
CA LEU A 35 25.90 45.39 -1.21
C LEU A 35 25.76 45.69 -2.71
N LEU A 36 26.36 44.87 -3.58
CA LEU A 36 26.22 44.98 -5.04
C LEU A 36 24.91 44.38 -5.55
N LEU A 37 24.34 43.38 -4.85
CA LEU A 37 23.05 42.79 -5.23
C LEU A 37 21.83 43.66 -4.85
N LEU A 38 21.96 44.51 -3.83
CA LEU A 38 20.88 45.42 -3.41
C LEU A 38 20.66 46.60 -4.38
N VAL A 39 21.64 46.95 -5.21
CA VAL A 39 21.52 48.06 -6.17
C VAL A 39 20.81 47.66 -7.46
N ILE A 40 20.72 46.36 -7.78
CA ILE A 40 20.07 45.88 -9.03
C ILE A 40 18.54 45.80 -8.89
N MET A 41 17.99 45.74 -7.67
CA MET A 41 16.55 45.58 -7.43
C MET A 41 15.73 46.89 -7.42
N LEU A 42 16.35 48.04 -7.73
CA LEU A 42 15.66 49.33 -7.81
C LEU A 42 15.88 49.98 -9.20
N GLY A 43 15.29 49.37 -10.22
CA GLY A 43 15.13 49.94 -11.57
C GLY A 43 13.66 50.28 -11.86
N PRO A 44 13.37 51.41 -12.53
CA PRO A 44 12.03 52.01 -12.56
C PRO A 44 11.11 51.39 -13.61
N GLY A 45 9.80 51.55 -13.38
CA GLY A 45 8.73 51.01 -14.20
C GLY A 45 8.76 51.40 -15.67
N ALA A 46 8.20 50.52 -16.49
CA ALA A 46 7.86 50.78 -17.87
C ALA A 46 6.38 50.44 -18.11
N GLU A 47 5.77 51.30 -18.90
CA GLU A 47 4.35 51.54 -19.11
C GLU A 47 3.63 50.47 -19.94
N ALA A 48 2.31 50.55 -19.85
CA ALA A 48 1.34 49.77 -20.59
C ALA A 48 1.44 49.94 -22.12
N GLY A 49 1.20 48.85 -22.85
CA GLY A 49 1.05 48.82 -24.30
C GLY A 49 -0.15 47.95 -24.71
N GLU A 50 -1.25 48.63 -24.99
CA GLU A 50 -2.52 48.13 -25.53
C GLU A 50 -2.42 48.05 -27.07
N GLU A 51 -2.65 46.89 -27.68
CA GLU A 51 -2.98 46.82 -29.12
C GLU A 51 -3.92 45.64 -29.40
N ALA A 52 -5.21 45.94 -29.43
CA ALA A 52 -6.25 45.08 -29.98
C ALA A 52 -6.30 45.22 -31.51
N LYS A 53 -5.98 44.15 -32.24
CA LYS A 53 -6.20 44.10 -33.70
C LYS A 53 -7.65 43.75 -34.02
N ARG A 54 -8.36 44.78 -34.47
CA ARG A 54 -9.69 44.79 -35.05
C ARG A 54 -9.63 44.30 -36.51
N CYS A 55 -10.29 43.19 -36.81
CA CYS A 55 -10.55 42.77 -38.19
C CYS A 55 -11.81 43.48 -38.71
N ASP A 56 -11.63 44.62 -39.36
CA ASP A 56 -12.64 45.25 -40.21
C ASP A 56 -12.18 45.15 -41.66
N SER A 57 -12.79 44.25 -42.44
CA SER A 57 -13.15 44.54 -43.83
C SER A 57 -14.07 43.46 -44.39
N VAL A 58 -15.18 43.97 -44.91
CA VAL A 58 -16.21 43.29 -45.66
C VAL A 58 -15.64 42.85 -47.01
N GLY A 59 -15.83 41.58 -47.35
CA GLY A 59 -15.80 41.07 -48.73
C GLY A 59 -14.42 40.61 -49.20
N ASP A 60 -14.10 39.34 -49.00
CA ASP A 60 -14.09 38.43 -50.13
C ASP A 60 -14.11 36.97 -49.69
N ARG A 61 -14.78 36.17 -50.50
CA ARG A 61 -15.02 34.74 -50.29
C ARG A 61 -13.74 33.95 -50.59
N GLN A 62 -13.64 32.80 -49.92
CA GLN A 62 -12.75 31.66 -50.18
C GLN A 62 -11.37 31.67 -49.47
N CYS A 63 -11.41 31.36 -48.18
CA CYS A 63 -10.40 30.47 -47.57
C CYS A 63 -11.09 29.15 -47.21
N THR A 64 -11.18 28.23 -48.17
CA THR A 64 -11.54 26.83 -47.91
C THR A 64 -10.26 25.99 -48.00
N ALA A 65 -9.70 25.65 -46.85
CA ALA A 65 -8.75 24.54 -46.71
C ALA A 65 -8.83 24.02 -45.27
N SER A 66 -9.86 23.19 -45.05
CA SER A 66 -9.83 22.00 -44.20
C SER A 66 -9.06 22.08 -42.88
N GLN A 67 -9.62 22.80 -41.91
CA GLN A 67 -9.48 22.44 -40.50
C GLN A 67 -10.46 21.29 -40.20
N MET A 68 -9.95 20.06 -40.20
CA MET A 68 -10.51 19.02 -39.32
C MET A 68 -9.64 18.98 -38.07
N LEU A 69 -9.79 20.00 -37.22
CA LEU A 69 -9.37 19.91 -35.83
C LEU A 69 -10.49 19.21 -35.10
N LEU A 70 -10.25 17.95 -34.74
CA LEU A 70 -10.97 17.22 -33.71
C LEU A 70 -11.01 18.09 -32.44
N GLN A 71 -12.07 18.88 -32.28
CA GLN A 71 -12.51 19.30 -30.96
C GLN A 71 -13.13 18.08 -30.30
N VAL A 72 -12.27 17.21 -29.76
CA VAL A 72 -12.67 16.34 -28.65
C VAL A 72 -12.95 17.30 -27.50
N GLY A 73 -14.22 17.70 -27.39
CA GLY A 73 -14.72 18.37 -26.20
C GLY A 73 -14.64 17.37 -25.05
N GLN A 74 -13.49 17.31 -24.39
CA GLN A 74 -13.39 16.76 -23.05
C GLN A 74 -14.35 17.58 -22.19
N ARG A 75 -15.55 17.03 -22.00
CA ARG A 75 -16.41 17.41 -20.89
C ARG A 75 -15.63 16.98 -19.65
N SER A 76 -14.88 17.92 -19.08
CA SER A 76 -14.44 17.90 -17.70
C SER A 76 -15.69 17.95 -16.83
N GLY A 77 -16.41 16.82 -16.77
CA GLY A 77 -17.34 16.55 -15.70
C GLY A 77 -16.50 16.62 -14.44
N SER A 78 -16.76 17.61 -13.60
CA SER A 78 -16.16 17.73 -12.28
C SER A 78 -16.55 16.47 -11.51
N ARG A 79 -15.70 15.44 -11.58
CA ARG A 79 -15.85 14.21 -10.82
C ARG A 79 -15.76 14.67 -9.37
N VAL A 80 -16.85 14.52 -8.62
CA VAL A 80 -16.86 14.84 -7.21
C VAL A 80 -15.79 13.95 -6.59
N VAL A 81 -14.76 14.59 -6.03
CA VAL A 81 -13.70 13.90 -5.30
C VAL A 81 -14.37 13.31 -4.07
N GLU A 82 -14.52 12.00 -4.01
CA GLU A 82 -14.91 11.36 -2.76
C GLU A 82 -13.75 11.57 -1.77
N PRO A 83 -14.00 12.18 -0.61
CA PRO A 83 -12.96 12.34 0.39
C PRO A 83 -12.47 10.96 0.84
N LEU A 84 -11.20 10.85 1.23
CA LEU A 84 -10.64 9.61 1.81
C LEU A 84 -11.48 9.04 2.97
N SER A 85 -12.29 9.86 3.62
CA SER A 85 -13.24 9.43 4.66
C SER A 85 -14.31 8.47 4.20
N GLU A 86 -14.54 8.35 2.90
CA GLU A 86 -15.48 7.39 2.28
C GLU A 86 -14.73 6.26 1.57
N SER A 87 -13.40 6.26 1.59
CA SER A 87 -12.60 5.23 0.92
C SER A 87 -12.58 3.94 1.75
N ALA A 88 -13.21 2.90 1.18
CA ALA A 88 -13.20 1.55 1.71
C ALA A 88 -12.41 0.60 0.80
N ALA A 89 -11.97 -0.53 1.34
CA ALA A 89 -11.40 -1.63 0.58
C ALA A 89 -11.79 -2.97 1.21
N TRP A 90 -11.84 -4.01 0.37
CA TRP A 90 -11.96 -5.37 0.86
C TRP A 90 -10.66 -5.80 1.54
N HIS A 91 -10.79 -6.39 2.72
CA HIS A 91 -9.71 -6.95 3.50
C HIS A 91 -9.99 -8.44 3.74
N ALA A 92 -9.11 -9.29 3.22
CA ALA A 92 -9.12 -10.73 3.42
C ALA A 92 -8.15 -11.11 4.54
N GLY A 93 -8.61 -11.90 5.51
CA GLY A 93 -7.73 -12.54 6.48
C GLY A 93 -6.93 -13.70 5.88
N PRO A 94 -6.08 -14.36 6.68
CA PRO A 94 -5.41 -15.58 6.26
C PRO A 94 -6.43 -16.70 5.99
N PHE A 95 -6.09 -17.61 5.08
CA PHE A 95 -6.84 -18.84 4.90
C PHE A 95 -6.68 -19.74 6.12
N GLY A 96 -7.80 -20.24 6.64
CA GLY A 96 -7.84 -21.20 7.74
C GLY A 96 -7.34 -22.59 7.32
N ASP A 97 -7.59 -23.57 8.17
CA ASP A 97 -7.22 -24.96 7.89
C ASP A 97 -7.93 -25.51 6.64
N CYS A 98 -7.27 -26.47 5.99
CA CYS A 98 -7.88 -27.21 4.90
C CYS A 98 -8.89 -28.20 5.47
N GLU A 99 -10.17 -28.04 5.13
CA GLU A 99 -11.25 -28.85 5.65
C GLU A 99 -11.80 -29.80 4.59
N LYS A 100 -11.89 -31.09 4.95
CA LYS A 100 -12.54 -32.11 4.14
C LYS A 100 -13.98 -32.28 4.60
N LEU A 101 -14.90 -31.60 3.92
CA LEU A 101 -16.33 -31.75 4.15
C LEU A 101 -16.83 -33.04 3.51
N SER A 102 -17.45 -33.91 4.30
CA SER A 102 -18.03 -35.19 3.82
C SER A 102 -19.04 -35.05 2.67
N CYS A 103 -19.60 -33.86 2.47
CA CYS A 103 -20.56 -33.57 1.40
C CYS A 103 -19.93 -33.00 0.12
N ARG A 104 -18.70 -32.50 0.15
CA ARG A 104 -18.04 -31.92 -1.03
C ARG A 104 -16.97 -32.87 -1.56
N ARG A 105 -16.82 -32.93 -2.88
CA ARG A 105 -15.82 -33.79 -3.54
C ARG A 105 -14.39 -33.36 -3.18
N MET A 106 -14.14 -32.06 -3.04
CA MET A 106 -12.82 -31.49 -2.80
C MET A 106 -12.73 -30.76 -1.44
N PRO A 107 -11.60 -30.89 -0.72
CA PRO A 107 -11.35 -30.14 0.50
C PRO A 107 -11.11 -28.66 0.17
N ARG A 108 -11.52 -27.77 1.07
CA ARG A 108 -11.43 -26.31 0.88
C ARG A 108 -10.88 -25.61 2.11
N GLN A 109 -10.24 -24.46 1.91
CA GLN A 109 -9.93 -23.49 2.97
C GLN A 109 -10.93 -22.34 2.86
N ALA A 110 -11.29 -21.75 3.99
CA ALA A 110 -12.08 -20.53 4.06
C ALA A 110 -11.28 -19.42 4.75
N ARG A 111 -11.59 -18.16 4.44
CA ARG A 111 -11.07 -16.98 5.12
C ARG A 111 -12.16 -15.96 5.38
N GLU A 112 -11.93 -15.11 6.37
CA GLU A 112 -12.78 -13.95 6.63
C GLU A 112 -12.50 -12.87 5.57
N VAL A 113 -13.56 -12.36 4.91
CA VAL A 113 -13.49 -11.22 3.99
C VAL A 113 -14.39 -10.13 4.53
N THR A 114 -13.83 -8.97 4.83
CA THR A 114 -14.54 -7.83 5.46
C THR A 114 -14.27 -6.55 4.69
N CYS A 115 -15.28 -5.67 4.60
CA CYS A 115 -15.07 -4.31 4.14
C CYS A 115 -14.46 -3.47 5.27
N ARG A 116 -13.40 -2.70 4.98
CA ARG A 116 -12.73 -1.86 5.97
C ARG A 116 -12.44 -0.46 5.45
N SER A 117 -12.45 0.49 6.36
CA SER A 117 -12.03 1.88 6.14
C SER A 117 -10.53 1.95 5.91
N LEU A 118 -10.11 2.69 4.88
CA LEU A 118 -8.70 2.93 4.60
C LEU A 118 -8.04 3.90 5.58
N LEU A 119 -8.82 4.73 6.26
CA LEU A 119 -8.30 5.78 7.15
C LEU A 119 -7.91 5.27 8.54
N ASP A 120 -8.56 4.23 9.02
CA ASP A 120 -8.41 3.75 10.39
C ASP A 120 -8.53 2.23 10.54
N GLY A 121 -8.76 1.50 9.44
CA GLY A 121 -8.88 0.05 9.45
C GLY A 121 -10.15 -0.50 10.12
N SER A 122 -11.10 0.37 10.47
CA SER A 122 -12.37 -0.02 11.09
C SER A 122 -13.23 -0.85 10.13
N ARG A 123 -14.04 -1.78 10.67
CA ARG A 123 -14.97 -2.59 9.87
C ARG A 123 -16.15 -1.72 9.41
N LEU A 124 -16.48 -1.84 8.13
CA LEU A 124 -17.59 -1.16 7.47
C LEU A 124 -18.66 -2.16 7.00
N ASP A 125 -19.78 -1.67 6.46
CA ASP A 125 -20.77 -2.54 5.85
C ASP A 125 -20.24 -3.07 4.50
N ALA A 126 -20.70 -4.25 4.09
CA ALA A 126 -20.30 -4.82 2.80
C ALA A 126 -20.71 -3.91 1.62
N ALA A 127 -21.81 -3.16 1.74
CA ALA A 127 -22.27 -2.21 0.73
C ALA A 127 -21.28 -1.06 0.49
N ASP A 128 -20.48 -0.68 1.50
CA ASP A 128 -19.47 0.39 1.36
C ASP A 128 -18.31 -0.03 0.44
N CYS A 129 -18.14 -1.33 0.19
CA CYS A 129 -17.16 -1.88 -0.75
C CYS A 129 -17.79 -2.42 -2.05
N GLU A 130 -19.06 -2.09 -2.32
CA GLU A 130 -19.74 -2.52 -3.55
C GLU A 130 -19.04 -1.92 -4.79
N GLY A 131 -18.83 -2.77 -5.82
CA GLY A 131 -18.10 -2.39 -7.03
C GLY A 131 -16.57 -2.39 -6.91
N LYS A 132 -16.00 -2.68 -5.73
CA LYS A 132 -14.55 -2.86 -5.56
C LYS A 132 -14.14 -4.33 -5.75
N PRO A 133 -12.91 -4.62 -6.22
CA PRO A 133 -12.43 -5.98 -6.38
C PRO A 133 -12.49 -6.76 -5.07
N LYS A 134 -13.36 -7.78 -5.01
CA LYS A 134 -13.58 -8.59 -3.81
C LYS A 134 -12.72 -9.85 -3.86
N PRO A 135 -11.93 -10.15 -2.81
CA PRO A 135 -11.13 -11.35 -2.77
C PRO A 135 -12.00 -12.59 -2.51
N CYS A 136 -11.53 -13.73 -2.99
CA CYS A 136 -12.11 -15.04 -2.71
C CYS A 136 -12.22 -15.29 -1.21
N SER A 137 -13.39 -15.74 -0.74
CA SER A 137 -13.57 -16.18 0.65
C SER A 137 -13.20 -17.65 0.85
N THR A 138 -13.15 -18.44 -0.23
CA THR A 138 -12.78 -19.87 -0.18
C THR A 138 -11.84 -20.24 -1.31
N LYS A 139 -11.04 -21.28 -1.11
CA LYS A 139 -10.22 -21.90 -2.17
C LYS A 139 -10.11 -23.40 -1.99
N ILE A 140 -9.88 -24.13 -3.07
CA ILE A 140 -9.56 -25.56 -3.01
C ILE A 140 -8.15 -25.72 -2.41
N CYS A 141 -7.98 -26.73 -1.56
CA CYS A 141 -6.69 -27.07 -0.98
C CYS A 141 -6.33 -28.54 -1.28
N ASN A 142 -5.06 -28.90 -1.11
CA ASN A 142 -4.58 -30.25 -1.42
C ASN A 142 -4.16 -30.98 -0.14
N CYS A 143 -4.94 -31.98 0.29
CA CYS A 143 -4.65 -32.79 1.48
C CYS A 143 -3.32 -33.56 1.43
N LYS A 144 -2.66 -33.64 0.26
CA LYS A 144 -1.32 -34.22 0.15
C LYS A 144 -0.21 -33.22 0.47
N ALA A 145 -0.46 -31.93 0.22
CA ALA A 145 0.49 -30.84 0.47
C ALA A 145 0.37 -30.31 1.90
N MET A 146 -0.85 -30.34 2.47
CA MET A 146 -1.11 -29.87 3.84
C MET A 146 -2.12 -30.79 4.56
N PRO A 147 -2.07 -30.89 5.90
CA PRO A 147 -3.00 -31.73 6.64
C PRO A 147 -4.44 -31.23 6.53
N CYS A 148 -5.36 -32.15 6.21
CA CYS A 148 -6.79 -31.86 6.19
C CYS A 148 -7.45 -32.23 7.50
N LYS A 149 -8.25 -31.31 8.05
CA LYS A 149 -9.16 -31.61 9.15
C LYS A 149 -10.44 -32.22 8.58
N GLU A 150 -10.91 -33.31 9.17
CA GLU A 150 -12.25 -33.81 8.86
C GLU A 150 -13.26 -32.87 9.52
N ALA A 151 -14.01 -32.14 8.70
CA ALA A 151 -15.06 -31.27 9.21
C ALA A 151 -16.26 -32.10 9.66
N GLU A 152 -17.00 -31.60 10.66
CA GLU A 152 -18.24 -32.24 11.11
C GLU A 152 -19.20 -32.43 9.91
N LYS A 153 -19.98 -33.52 9.95
CA LYS A 153 -20.90 -33.89 8.86
C LYS A 153 -21.76 -32.68 8.49
N CYS A 154 -21.78 -32.34 7.20
CA CYS A 154 -22.59 -31.22 6.70
C CYS A 154 -24.03 -31.42 7.16
N ASP A 155 -24.54 -30.53 8.00
CA ASP A 155 -25.91 -30.64 8.48
C ASP A 155 -26.84 -30.32 7.32
N ARG A 156 -27.35 -31.36 6.66
CA ARG A 156 -28.33 -31.25 5.56
C ARG A 156 -29.65 -30.57 5.98
N ARG A 157 -29.79 -30.14 7.24
CA ARG A 157 -31.01 -29.54 7.82
C ARG A 157 -31.13 -28.03 7.66
N GLY A 158 -30.24 -27.38 6.91
CA GLY A 158 -30.46 -26.04 6.38
C GLY A 158 -31.60 -25.94 5.34
N LYS A 159 -32.35 -27.01 5.07
CA LYS A 159 -33.69 -26.90 4.48
C LYS A 159 -34.55 -26.08 5.43
N GLY A 160 -34.62 -24.77 5.19
CA GLY A 160 -35.60 -23.90 5.81
C GLY A 160 -36.95 -24.62 5.85
N ASN A 161 -37.67 -24.49 6.95
CA ASN A 161 -39.00 -25.07 7.14
C ASN A 161 -39.91 -24.71 5.95
N MET A 162 -39.87 -25.51 4.88
CA MET A 162 -40.86 -25.52 3.83
C MET A 162 -42.04 -26.34 4.34
N LYS A 163 -42.61 -25.90 5.47
CA LYS A 163 -43.84 -26.46 6.05
C LYS A 163 -45.10 -26.00 5.31
N ASP A 164 -44.93 -25.20 4.25
CA ASP A 164 -45.99 -24.86 3.30
C ASP A 164 -45.97 -25.74 2.03
N ARG A 165 -45.37 -26.95 2.09
CA ARG A 165 -45.41 -27.92 0.98
C ARG A 165 -46.47 -29.01 1.13
N ASP A 166 -47.44 -28.83 2.04
CA ASP A 166 -48.67 -29.64 2.09
C ASP A 166 -49.77 -29.12 1.14
N TYR A 167 -49.51 -28.07 0.34
CA TYR A 167 -50.51 -27.48 -0.57
C TYR A 167 -50.31 -27.81 -2.08
N MET A 168 -49.52 -28.82 -2.41
CA MET A 168 -49.34 -29.27 -3.82
C MET A 168 -49.50 -30.78 -4.02
N ALA A 169 -49.90 -31.54 -2.99
CA ALA A 169 -50.00 -33.00 -3.05
C ALA A 169 -51.27 -33.53 -3.78
N ASP A 170 -52.21 -32.67 -4.17
CA ASP A 170 -53.49 -33.10 -4.78
C ASP A 170 -53.64 -32.75 -6.27
N PHE A 171 -52.62 -32.21 -6.95
CA PHE A 171 -52.80 -31.73 -8.34
C PHE A 171 -52.15 -32.55 -9.46
N TYR A 172 -51.27 -33.51 -9.20
CA TYR A 172 -50.67 -34.31 -10.28
C TYR A 172 -50.75 -35.81 -9.99
N ARG A 173 -51.89 -36.36 -10.40
CA ARG A 173 -52.07 -37.79 -10.69
C ARG A 173 -52.60 -37.83 -12.12
N GLU A 174 -51.88 -38.54 -12.99
CA GLU A 174 -52.00 -38.56 -14.47
C GLU A 174 -51.16 -37.41 -15.06
N GLU A 175 -50.05 -37.62 -15.78
CA GLU A 175 -49.79 -38.61 -16.85
C GLU A 175 -48.31 -39.08 -16.85
N ASP A 176 -48.13 -40.38 -17.12
CA ASP A 176 -46.85 -41.06 -17.34
C ASP A 176 -46.35 -40.77 -18.78
N GLU A 177 -45.37 -39.87 -18.98
CA GLU A 177 -44.58 -39.75 -20.24
C GLU A 177 -43.45 -38.68 -20.12
N GLU A 178 -42.49 -38.79 -19.19
CA GLU A 178 -41.37 -37.81 -19.10
C GLU A 178 -40.09 -38.40 -18.46
N GLU A 179 -39.54 -39.49 -19.03
CA GLU A 179 -38.24 -40.08 -18.63
C GLU A 179 -37.04 -39.42 -19.36
N GLY A 180 -37.18 -38.20 -19.87
CA GLY A 180 -36.18 -37.52 -20.69
C GLY A 180 -35.61 -36.21 -20.12
N GLU A 181 -36.12 -35.73 -18.97
CA GLU A 181 -35.76 -34.40 -18.43
C GLU A 181 -34.86 -34.48 -17.17
N GLU A 182 -34.68 -35.66 -16.56
CA GLU A 182 -33.84 -35.80 -15.36
C GLU A 182 -32.32 -35.76 -15.66
N GLU A 183 -31.87 -36.03 -16.89
CA GLU A 183 -30.44 -35.92 -17.26
C GLU A 183 -30.00 -34.47 -17.57
N GLU A 184 -30.92 -33.55 -17.86
CA GLU A 184 -30.57 -32.13 -18.13
C GLU A 184 -30.40 -31.30 -16.83
N GLU A 185 -31.00 -31.70 -15.71
CA GLU A 185 -30.84 -30.98 -14.42
C GLU A 185 -29.46 -31.22 -13.79
N ASP A 186 -28.88 -32.42 -13.93
CA ASP A 186 -27.57 -32.76 -13.34
C ASP A 186 -26.39 -32.06 -14.07
N GLU A 187 -26.49 -31.81 -15.37
CA GLU A 187 -25.45 -31.06 -16.12
C GLU A 187 -25.48 -29.55 -15.78
N GLN A 188 -26.65 -29.02 -15.41
CA GLN A 188 -26.82 -27.60 -15.09
C GLN A 188 -26.25 -27.24 -13.70
N GLU A 189 -26.30 -28.16 -12.71
CA GLU A 189 -25.65 -27.97 -11.40
C GLU A 189 -24.11 -27.99 -11.50
N GLU A 190 -23.51 -28.77 -12.40
CA GLU A 190 -22.04 -28.79 -12.57
C GLU A 190 -21.52 -27.50 -13.24
N GLU A 191 -22.28 -26.85 -14.13
CA GLU A 191 -21.90 -25.56 -14.75
C GLU A 191 -22.01 -24.36 -13.78
N GLU A 192 -22.97 -24.37 -12.85
CA GLU A 192 -23.09 -23.31 -11.82
C GLU A 192 -21.93 -23.36 -10.80
N ASP A 193 -21.50 -24.56 -10.41
CA ASP A 193 -20.34 -24.75 -9.53
C ASP A 193 -19.02 -24.31 -10.22
N GLU A 194 -18.90 -24.46 -11.55
CA GLU A 194 -17.72 -24.01 -12.31
C GLU A 194 -17.68 -22.48 -12.51
N GLN A 195 -18.84 -21.82 -12.68
CA GLN A 195 -18.89 -20.35 -12.78
C GLN A 195 -18.52 -19.62 -11.48
N GLU A 196 -18.87 -20.18 -10.31
CA GLU A 196 -18.40 -19.64 -9.03
C GLU A 196 -16.87 -19.77 -8.84
N GLU A 197 -16.22 -20.72 -9.53
CA GLU A 197 -14.76 -20.92 -9.45
C GLU A 197 -13.97 -19.97 -10.38
N GLU A 198 -14.52 -19.58 -11.54
CA GLU A 198 -13.88 -18.62 -12.46
C GLU A 198 -13.87 -17.17 -11.93
N GLU A 199 -14.79 -16.80 -11.03
CA GLU A 199 -14.89 -15.43 -10.51
C GLU A 199 -13.68 -15.01 -9.65
N CYS A 200 -12.86 -15.99 -9.27
CA CYS A 200 -11.74 -15.82 -8.36
C CYS A 200 -10.38 -15.56 -9.03
N THR A 201 -10.25 -15.82 -10.33
CA THR A 201 -8.99 -15.69 -11.08
C THR A 201 -8.99 -14.54 -12.08
N GLY A 202 -9.99 -13.64 -11.99
CA GLY A 202 -10.06 -12.48 -12.85
C GLY A 202 -8.71 -11.74 -12.87
N GLU A 203 -8.13 -11.59 -14.06
CA GLU A 203 -6.94 -10.78 -14.27
C GLU A 203 -7.27 -9.36 -13.83
N MET A 204 -6.91 -9.02 -12.59
CA MET A 204 -7.12 -7.69 -12.06
C MET A 204 -6.07 -6.78 -12.70
N GLU A 205 -6.48 -6.04 -13.73
CA GLU A 205 -5.69 -4.89 -14.17
C GLU A 205 -5.45 -3.98 -12.97
N GLU A 206 -4.21 -3.55 -12.77
CA GLU A 206 -3.79 -2.69 -11.64
C GLU A 206 -4.53 -1.34 -11.72
N GLU A 207 -5.73 -1.27 -11.13
CA GLU A 207 -6.50 -0.04 -11.10
C GLU A 207 -6.08 0.81 -9.90
N TYR A 208 -5.53 1.98 -10.20
CA TYR A 208 -5.18 2.99 -9.21
C TYR A 208 -6.30 4.02 -9.09
N GLU A 209 -6.78 4.23 -7.88
CA GLU A 209 -7.82 5.22 -7.61
C GLU A 209 -7.20 6.57 -7.28
N TRP A 210 -7.70 7.64 -7.90
CA TRP A 210 -7.26 9.00 -7.58
C TRP A 210 -7.81 9.43 -6.23
N VAL A 211 -6.92 9.79 -5.32
CA VAL A 211 -7.24 10.15 -3.93
C VAL A 211 -7.55 11.64 -3.79
N GLY A 212 -6.74 12.48 -4.42
CA GLY A 212 -6.92 13.92 -4.30
C GLY A 212 -5.69 14.75 -4.58
N CYS A 213 -5.83 16.03 -4.24
CA CYS A 213 -4.79 17.03 -4.36
C CYS A 213 -4.33 17.57 -3.00
N TYR A 214 -3.04 17.44 -2.72
CA TYR A 214 -2.44 17.81 -1.44
C TYR A 214 -1.50 19.00 -1.60
N ALA A 215 -1.43 19.80 -0.54
CA ALA A 215 -0.48 20.89 -0.46
C ALA A 215 0.93 20.32 -0.23
N LYS A 216 1.88 20.80 -1.01
CA LYS A 216 3.29 20.53 -0.77
C LYS A 216 3.74 21.23 0.51
N VAL A 217 4.42 20.52 1.39
CA VAL A 217 4.95 21.11 2.63
C VAL A 217 6.03 22.15 2.30
N ALA A 218 5.99 23.30 2.98
CA ALA A 218 6.98 24.35 2.77
C ALA A 218 8.39 23.88 3.19
N GLY A 219 9.37 24.04 2.31
CA GLY A 219 10.75 23.58 2.52
C GLY A 219 11.03 22.16 2.04
N ASP A 220 10.02 21.49 1.48
CA ASP A 220 10.15 20.18 0.84
C ASP A 220 10.80 20.34 -0.54
N GLU A 221 12.13 20.21 -0.60
CA GLU A 221 12.90 20.38 -1.83
C GLU A 221 12.78 19.13 -2.71
N PRO A 222 12.68 19.29 -4.05
CA PRO A 222 12.62 18.16 -4.96
C PRO A 222 13.91 17.36 -4.92
N LYS A 223 13.80 16.04 -5.11
CA LYS A 223 14.97 15.17 -5.23
C LYS A 223 15.76 15.54 -6.49
N LYS A 224 17.10 15.46 -6.41
CA LYS A 224 17.94 15.77 -7.56
C LYS A 224 17.84 14.67 -8.63
N PRO A 225 17.78 15.00 -9.93
CA PRO A 225 17.66 14.00 -10.99
C PRO A 225 18.81 12.99 -11.07
N ASP A 226 19.99 13.33 -10.54
CA ASP A 226 21.21 12.50 -10.58
C ASP A 226 21.38 11.60 -9.35
N GLU A 227 20.45 11.64 -8.40
CA GLU A 227 20.49 10.81 -7.20
C GLU A 227 19.93 9.42 -7.49
N ALA A 228 20.82 8.42 -7.51
CA ALA A 228 20.46 7.04 -7.87
C ALA A 228 19.74 6.28 -6.75
N ASP A 229 19.98 6.65 -5.49
CA ASP A 229 19.30 6.00 -4.36
C ASP A 229 17.86 6.51 -4.30
N VAL A 230 16.88 5.62 -4.32
CA VAL A 230 15.45 5.95 -4.23
C VAL A 230 14.94 6.04 -2.79
N ARG A 231 15.72 5.54 -1.83
CA ARG A 231 15.39 5.55 -0.40
C ARG A 231 15.67 6.94 0.17
N ASP A 232 14.82 7.40 1.07
CA ASP A 232 14.92 8.69 1.74
C ASP A 232 14.73 8.58 3.26
N TYR A 233 15.86 8.65 3.97
CA TYR A 233 15.86 8.58 5.43
C TYR A 233 15.49 9.89 6.14
N GLU A 234 15.20 10.98 5.42
CA GLU A 234 14.88 12.28 6.00
C GLU A 234 13.67 12.22 6.94
N CYS A 235 12.66 11.41 6.61
CA CYS A 235 11.47 11.23 7.44
C CYS A 235 11.65 10.31 8.65
N MET A 236 12.80 9.65 8.82
CA MET A 236 13.02 8.77 9.96
C MET A 236 12.78 9.53 11.27
N GLU A 237 13.39 10.71 11.41
CA GLU A 237 13.37 11.50 12.64
C GLU A 237 12.13 12.38 12.82
N ALA A 238 11.20 12.36 11.85
CA ALA A 238 10.03 13.24 11.82
C ALA A 238 9.28 13.28 13.16
N VAL A 239 9.06 14.48 13.69
CA VAL A 239 8.39 14.65 14.99
C VAL A 239 6.88 14.67 14.77
N ASP A 240 6.13 14.00 15.65
CA ASP A 240 4.66 13.98 15.60
C ASP A 240 4.05 15.33 16.03
N GLU A 241 4.85 16.23 16.59
CA GLU A 241 4.45 17.54 17.09
C GLU A 241 4.58 18.60 15.98
N GLY A 242 3.46 19.08 15.45
CA GLY A 242 3.46 20.22 14.51
C GLY A 242 2.55 20.11 13.29
N HIS A 243 1.75 19.04 13.16
CA HIS A 243 0.71 18.84 12.13
C HIS A 243 1.19 18.86 10.66
N LYS A 244 2.50 18.93 10.40
CA LYS A 244 3.03 18.89 9.04
C LYS A 244 3.59 17.50 8.78
N PRO A 245 2.92 16.69 7.98
CA PRO A 245 3.42 15.37 7.66
C PRO A 245 4.68 15.49 6.81
N CYS A 246 5.68 14.67 7.13
CA CYS A 246 6.95 14.64 6.41
C CYS A 246 6.72 14.29 4.94
N HIS A 247 7.38 15.02 4.02
CA HIS A 247 7.14 14.95 2.58
C HIS A 247 5.67 14.94 2.17
N SER A 248 4.85 15.74 2.86
CA SER A 248 3.40 15.84 2.62
C SER A 248 2.63 14.53 2.91
N GLY A 249 3.21 13.63 3.71
CA GLY A 249 2.64 12.32 4.06
C GLY A 249 3.09 11.18 3.14
N LEU A 250 4.18 11.37 2.39
CA LEU A 250 4.76 10.38 1.48
C LEU A 250 6.23 10.11 1.84
N PRO A 251 6.51 9.40 2.96
CA PRO A 251 7.80 9.44 3.64
C PRO A 251 8.79 8.35 3.23
N PHE A 252 8.41 7.40 2.34
CA PHE A 252 9.26 6.25 2.04
C PHE A 252 10.12 6.51 0.81
N TYR A 253 9.72 6.06 -0.38
CA TYR A 253 10.57 6.19 -1.56
C TYR A 253 10.34 7.50 -2.29
N ARG A 254 11.39 8.00 -2.95
CA ARG A 254 11.37 9.18 -3.81
C ARG A 254 12.27 8.98 -5.01
N TYR A 255 11.76 9.25 -6.21
CA TYR A 255 12.59 9.30 -7.41
C TYR A 255 12.09 10.34 -8.41
N HIS A 256 12.98 10.82 -9.26
CA HIS A 256 12.68 11.83 -10.26
C HIS A 256 12.61 11.21 -11.67
N SER A 257 11.62 11.61 -12.46
CA SER A 257 11.51 11.28 -13.88
C SER A 257 10.76 12.40 -14.62
N ASP A 258 11.27 12.83 -15.77
CA ASP A 258 10.62 13.87 -16.60
C ASP A 258 9.35 13.33 -17.29
N ASP A 259 9.26 12.02 -17.49
CA ASP A 259 8.16 11.34 -18.19
C ASP A 259 7.32 10.49 -17.21
N LEU A 260 7.09 10.99 -16.00
CA LEU A 260 6.41 10.23 -14.94
C LEU A 260 4.90 10.14 -15.17
N THR A 261 4.37 8.93 -15.33
CA THR A 261 2.92 8.68 -15.32
C THR A 261 2.44 8.20 -13.95
N PRO A 262 1.13 8.36 -13.63
CA PRO A 262 0.56 7.79 -12.41
C PRO A 262 0.79 6.29 -12.30
N THR A 263 0.59 5.54 -13.38
CA THR A 263 0.80 4.09 -13.41
C THR A 263 2.24 3.71 -13.10
N ASP A 264 3.24 4.41 -13.68
CA ASP A 264 4.65 4.12 -13.39
C ASP A 264 4.98 4.35 -11.92
N CYS A 265 4.54 5.48 -11.37
CA CYS A 265 4.77 5.83 -9.97
C CYS A 265 4.10 4.84 -9.02
N CYS A 266 2.85 4.50 -9.29
CA CYS A 266 2.08 3.62 -8.42
C CYS A 266 2.52 2.16 -8.52
N SER A 267 2.89 1.67 -9.72
CA SER A 267 3.44 0.32 -9.89
C SER A 267 4.76 0.17 -9.16
N PHE A 268 5.61 1.21 -9.21
CA PHE A 268 6.82 1.24 -8.39
C PHE A 268 6.48 1.15 -6.89
N CYS A 269 5.57 1.97 -6.38
CA CYS A 269 5.22 1.94 -4.96
C CYS A 269 4.59 0.60 -4.52
N THR A 270 3.68 0.01 -5.32
CA THR A 270 3.03 -1.25 -4.96
C THR A 270 3.99 -2.43 -4.94
N ARG A 271 4.98 -2.45 -5.84
CA ARG A 271 6.06 -3.46 -5.81
C ARG A 271 6.88 -3.40 -4.52
N GLN A 272 6.96 -2.23 -3.88
CA GLN A 272 7.60 -2.04 -2.59
C GLN A 272 6.67 -2.30 -1.40
N GLY A 273 5.46 -2.84 -1.62
CA GLY A 273 4.47 -3.08 -0.56
C GLY A 273 3.71 -1.85 -0.08
N LEU A 274 3.80 -0.74 -0.82
CA LEU A 274 3.21 0.55 -0.46
C LEU A 274 1.97 0.85 -1.32
N ASP A 275 0.86 1.22 -0.68
CA ASP A 275 -0.46 1.34 -1.31
C ASP A 275 -0.85 2.80 -1.62
N LEU A 276 0.05 3.75 -1.39
CA LEU A 276 -0.09 5.14 -1.80
C LEU A 276 1.11 5.59 -2.64
N CYS A 277 0.79 6.35 -3.68
CA CYS A 277 1.74 6.95 -4.60
C CYS A 277 1.35 8.40 -4.85
N GLY A 278 2.34 9.28 -4.97
CA GLY A 278 2.10 10.68 -5.26
C GLY A 278 3.09 11.25 -6.26
N ILE A 279 2.58 12.08 -7.18
CA ILE A 279 3.37 12.84 -8.12
C ILE A 279 3.45 14.29 -7.65
N VAL A 280 4.65 14.72 -7.29
CA VAL A 280 4.98 16.07 -6.83
C VAL A 280 5.46 16.90 -8.00
N ASP A 281 4.80 18.04 -8.23
CA ASP A 281 5.09 19.02 -9.29
C ASP A 281 5.19 18.44 -10.73
N GLY A 282 4.71 17.22 -10.93
CA GLY A 282 4.70 16.52 -12.22
C GLY A 282 5.91 15.66 -12.53
N THR A 283 7.00 15.71 -11.75
CA THR A 283 8.27 15.05 -12.10
C THR A 283 8.86 14.17 -11.00
N GLU A 284 8.36 14.24 -9.77
CA GLU A 284 8.87 13.43 -8.66
C GLU A 284 7.80 12.45 -8.18
N CYS A 285 8.12 11.16 -8.17
CA CYS A 285 7.29 10.12 -7.57
C CYS A 285 7.65 9.96 -6.10
N ARG A 286 6.64 9.79 -5.24
CA ARG A 286 6.81 9.48 -3.83
C ARG A 286 5.85 8.40 -3.37
N CYS A 287 6.29 7.56 -2.43
CA CYS A 287 5.50 6.45 -1.92
C CYS A 287 5.13 6.60 -0.44
N SER A 288 3.96 6.08 -0.09
CA SER A 288 3.43 6.01 1.29
C SER A 288 2.57 4.78 1.48
N ALA A 289 2.06 4.59 2.68
CA ALA A 289 1.07 3.56 2.93
C ALA A 289 -0.16 4.09 3.66
N THR A 290 -1.33 3.53 3.35
CA THR A 290 -2.53 3.83 4.13
C THR A 290 -2.46 3.18 5.50
N PRO A 291 -3.19 3.69 6.50
CA PRO A 291 -3.34 3.02 7.79
C PRO A 291 -3.88 1.58 7.73
N LEU A 292 -4.57 1.18 6.65
CA LEU A 292 -5.04 -0.20 6.49
C LEU A 292 -3.88 -1.18 6.20
N ASN A 293 -2.77 -0.68 5.63
CA ASN A 293 -1.59 -1.46 5.31
C ASN A 293 -0.75 -1.73 6.58
N ARG A 294 -1.18 -2.73 7.35
CA ARG A 294 -0.55 -3.16 8.61
C ARG A 294 0.82 -3.78 8.43
N ALA A 295 1.15 -4.29 7.24
CA ALA A 295 2.52 -4.76 6.96
C ALA A 295 3.55 -3.63 7.08
N VAL A 296 3.16 -2.39 6.78
CA VAL A 296 4.04 -1.21 6.89
C VAL A 296 4.02 -0.59 8.28
N TRP A 297 2.83 -0.48 8.89
CA TRP A 297 2.65 0.31 10.11
C TRP A 297 2.52 -0.50 11.41
N GLY A 298 2.32 -1.82 11.32
CA GLY A 298 1.96 -2.65 12.47
C GLY A 298 0.64 -2.22 13.12
N GLU A 299 0.68 -1.88 14.41
CA GLU A 299 -0.52 -1.51 15.19
C GLU A 299 -0.94 -0.04 15.02
N SER A 300 -0.02 0.88 14.68
CA SER A 300 -0.34 2.31 14.64
C SER A 300 0.52 3.12 13.67
N VAL A 301 -0.12 4.03 12.94
CA VAL A 301 0.58 5.00 12.07
C VAL A 301 1.07 6.19 12.87
N ARG A 302 2.31 6.62 12.61
CA ARG A 302 2.85 7.87 13.14
C ARG A 302 2.14 9.07 12.49
N PRO A 303 1.52 9.99 13.26
CA PRO A 303 0.84 11.15 12.69
C PRO A 303 1.73 12.04 11.81
N GLY A 304 3.03 12.12 12.11
CA GLY A 304 3.99 12.86 11.30
C GLY A 304 4.32 12.21 9.94
N LEU A 305 3.90 10.97 9.71
CA LEU A 305 4.15 10.21 8.48
C LEU A 305 2.87 9.96 7.67
N ALA A 306 1.71 10.05 8.30
CA ALA A 306 0.42 9.80 7.67
C ALA A 306 0.05 10.89 6.65
N LEU A 307 -0.56 10.47 5.54
CA LEU A 307 -1.22 11.37 4.62
C LEU A 307 -2.38 12.11 5.33
N PRO A 308 -2.54 13.44 5.15
CA PRO A 308 -3.68 14.15 5.72
C PRO A 308 -5.01 13.54 5.26
N LYS A 309 -5.96 13.38 6.19
CA LYS A 309 -7.29 12.81 5.89
C LYS A 309 -8.07 13.62 4.86
N VAL A 310 -7.84 14.95 4.82
CA VAL A 310 -8.53 15.87 3.92
C VAL A 310 -7.52 16.45 2.94
N PRO A 311 -7.76 16.34 1.63
CA PRO A 311 -6.98 17.05 0.63
C PRO A 311 -7.00 18.55 0.90
N ASN A 312 -5.84 19.14 1.17
CA ASN A 312 -5.70 20.54 1.56
C ASN A 312 -5.02 21.39 0.48
N GLY A 313 -4.63 20.79 -0.64
CA GLY A 313 -3.96 21.50 -1.73
C GLY A 313 -4.91 22.41 -2.49
N GLY A 314 -6.14 21.93 -2.72
CA GLY A 314 -7.00 22.48 -3.78
C GLY A 314 -6.30 22.44 -5.13
N GLU A 315 -7.05 22.55 -6.21
CA GLU A 315 -6.45 22.79 -7.52
C GLU A 315 -6.25 24.31 -7.67
N VAL A 316 -5.00 24.78 -7.65
CA VAL A 316 -4.68 26.20 -7.82
C VAL A 316 -4.29 26.42 -9.28
N ASP A 317 -5.10 27.16 -10.03
CA ASP A 317 -4.88 27.41 -11.47
C ASP A 317 -4.76 26.14 -12.34
N GLY A 318 -5.52 25.08 -12.02
CA GLY A 318 -5.41 23.81 -12.73
C GLY A 318 -4.14 23.01 -12.40
N ARG A 319 -3.40 23.44 -11.36
CA ARG A 319 -2.19 22.77 -10.89
C ARG A 319 -2.42 22.19 -9.51
N CYS A 320 -2.01 20.93 -9.38
CA CYS A 320 -2.00 20.23 -8.13
C CYS A 320 -0.55 19.96 -7.71
N PRO A 321 -0.05 20.57 -6.61
CA PRO A 321 1.34 20.39 -6.18
C PRO A 321 1.69 18.94 -5.89
N VAL A 322 0.78 18.19 -5.25
CA VAL A 322 0.95 16.77 -4.94
C VAL A 322 -0.33 16.03 -5.31
N ARG A 323 -0.32 15.33 -6.46
CA ARG A 323 -1.42 14.46 -6.86
C ARG A 323 -1.20 13.09 -6.24
N VAL A 324 -2.19 12.56 -5.54
CA VAL A 324 -2.06 11.26 -4.86
C VAL A 324 -3.06 10.28 -5.45
N TRP A 325 -2.60 9.04 -5.61
CA TRP A 325 -3.39 7.88 -5.95
C TRP A 325 -3.15 6.78 -4.93
N ARG A 326 -4.05 5.81 -4.91
CA ARG A 326 -3.95 4.62 -4.08
C ARG A 326 -4.15 3.36 -4.90
N TYR A 327 -3.66 2.25 -4.37
CA TYR A 327 -4.05 0.92 -4.82
C TYR A 327 -5.57 0.72 -4.66
N GLY A 328 -6.25 0.31 -5.73
CA GLY A 328 -7.71 0.12 -5.78
C GLY A 328 -8.19 -1.31 -5.46
N GLY A 329 -7.27 -2.27 -5.31
CA GLY A 329 -7.60 -3.67 -5.06
C GLY A 329 -7.88 -3.99 -3.59
N PHE A 330 -7.86 -5.29 -3.27
CA PHE A 330 -8.09 -5.80 -1.92
C PHE A 330 -6.79 -6.01 -1.15
N TYR A 331 -6.89 -6.07 0.17
CA TYR A 331 -5.76 -6.33 1.06
C TYR A 331 -5.80 -7.78 1.55
N GLU A 332 -4.64 -8.41 1.63
CA GLU A 332 -4.47 -9.75 2.20
C GLU A 332 -3.64 -9.66 3.47
N ASP A 333 -4.21 -10.13 4.56
CA ASP A 333 -3.63 -10.05 5.90
C ASP A 333 -3.18 -8.65 6.32
N GLY A 334 -3.84 -7.61 5.77
CA GLY A 334 -3.49 -6.23 6.01
C GLY A 334 -2.30 -5.73 5.19
N ALA A 335 -1.92 -6.41 4.12
CA ALA A 335 -0.93 -5.99 3.15
C ALA A 335 -1.53 -5.91 1.74
N ILE A 336 -0.77 -5.35 0.80
CA ILE A 336 -1.03 -5.55 -0.63
C ILE A 336 -0.76 -7.03 -0.96
N PRO A 337 -1.52 -7.66 -1.88
CA PRO A 337 -1.32 -9.05 -2.24
C PRO A 337 0.13 -9.36 -2.67
N GLU A 338 0.67 -10.49 -2.19
CA GLU A 338 2.07 -10.90 -2.36
C GLU A 338 2.52 -10.94 -3.81
N TYR A 339 1.63 -11.33 -4.73
CA TYR A 339 1.96 -11.43 -6.16
C TYR A 339 2.23 -10.07 -6.84
N LEU A 340 1.91 -8.95 -6.19
CA LEU A 340 2.24 -7.60 -6.65
C LEU A 340 3.58 -7.10 -6.09
N LEU A 341 4.19 -7.82 -5.14
CA LEU A 341 5.38 -7.40 -4.43
C LEU A 341 6.64 -7.88 -5.15
N GLU A 342 7.68 -7.05 -5.12
CA GLU A 342 9.06 -7.45 -5.43
C GLU A 342 9.84 -7.45 -4.12
N GLU A 343 9.82 -8.58 -3.42
CA GLU A 343 10.45 -8.70 -2.09
C GLU A 343 11.96 -8.46 -2.15
N ASN A 344 12.42 -7.53 -1.33
CA ASN A 344 13.84 -7.25 -1.14
C ASN A 344 14.07 -6.92 0.34
N ALA A 345 14.90 -7.72 1.01
CA ALA A 345 15.19 -7.56 2.43
C ALA A 345 15.69 -6.14 2.77
N ASP A 346 16.47 -5.50 1.89
CA ASP A 346 16.94 -4.14 2.10
C ASP A 346 15.79 -3.11 2.13
N ASP A 347 14.76 -3.34 1.31
CA ASP A 347 13.59 -2.47 1.18
C ASP A 347 12.67 -2.66 2.38
N THR A 348 12.50 -3.90 2.87
CA THR A 348 11.81 -4.18 4.14
C THR A 348 12.50 -3.47 5.31
N ARG A 349 13.83 -3.62 5.46
CA ARG A 349 14.60 -2.91 6.50
C ARG A 349 14.45 -1.41 6.40
N TYR A 350 14.46 -0.88 5.18
CA TYR A 350 14.31 0.53 4.93
C TYR A 350 12.96 1.05 5.42
N VAL A 351 11.87 0.42 4.96
CA VAL A 351 10.49 0.78 5.33
C VAL A 351 10.30 0.70 6.83
N ASP A 352 10.72 -0.41 7.46
CA ASP A 352 10.63 -0.60 8.90
C ASP A 352 11.43 0.44 9.68
N SER A 353 12.59 0.84 9.16
CA SER A 353 13.41 1.87 9.83
C SER A 353 12.70 3.21 9.90
N ILE A 354 11.99 3.59 8.83
CA ILE A 354 11.17 4.82 8.81
C ILE A 354 9.96 4.67 9.71
N ALA A 355 9.22 3.57 9.61
CA ALA A 355 8.02 3.31 10.40
C ALA A 355 8.32 3.32 11.91
N GLN A 356 9.40 2.67 12.33
CA GLN A 356 9.77 2.48 13.74
C GLN A 356 10.66 3.59 14.31
N ARG A 357 11.07 4.59 13.52
CA ARG A 357 11.99 5.68 13.95
C ARG A 357 13.35 5.15 14.42
N MET A 358 13.83 4.05 13.85
CA MET A 358 15.08 3.43 14.27
C MET A 358 15.77 2.83 13.07
N ARG A 359 17.06 3.08 12.90
CA ARG A 359 17.81 2.45 11.82
C ARG A 359 18.04 0.98 12.14
N ILE A 360 17.33 0.10 11.44
CA ILE A 360 17.47 -1.35 11.56
C ILE A 360 18.69 -1.78 10.75
N SER A 361 19.58 -2.54 11.39
CA SER A 361 20.77 -3.11 10.75
C SER A 361 20.52 -4.56 10.36
N GLU A 362 21.31 -5.10 9.44
CA GLU A 362 21.24 -6.52 9.03
C GLU A 362 21.32 -7.49 10.22
N ALA A 363 22.11 -7.12 11.23
CA ALA A 363 22.29 -7.95 12.43
C ALA A 363 21.06 -7.99 13.33
N MET A 364 20.07 -7.11 13.10
CA MET A 364 18.84 -7.00 13.90
C MET A 364 17.63 -7.60 13.18
N GLU A 365 17.77 -8.07 11.93
CA GLU A 365 16.71 -8.81 11.27
C GLU A 365 16.49 -10.17 11.93
N GLU A 366 15.22 -10.54 12.01
CA GLU A 366 14.62 -11.53 12.90
C GLU A 366 15.17 -12.96 12.79
N ASP A 367 15.81 -13.28 11.68
CA ASP A 367 16.48 -14.58 11.46
C ASP A 367 17.95 -14.60 11.86
N GLY A 368 18.45 -13.49 12.42
CA GLY A 368 19.75 -13.47 13.06
C GLY A 368 19.81 -14.57 14.12
N PRO A 369 20.90 -15.36 14.19
CA PRO A 369 21.03 -16.37 15.23
C PRO A 369 20.83 -15.67 16.57
N VAL A 370 19.72 -15.97 17.25
CA VAL A 370 19.48 -15.52 18.62
C VAL A 370 20.77 -15.81 19.38
N PRO A 371 21.53 -14.78 19.80
CA PRO A 371 22.80 -15.01 20.44
C PRO A 371 22.49 -15.90 21.64
N ASP A 372 23.07 -17.10 21.63
CA ASP A 372 22.80 -18.15 22.59
C ASP A 372 22.90 -17.55 24.00
N GLU A 373 21.74 -17.31 24.62
CA GLU A 373 21.64 -16.64 25.92
C GLU A 373 22.35 -17.48 27.01
N SER A 374 22.70 -18.74 26.72
CA SER A 374 23.51 -19.58 27.58
C SER A 374 25.01 -19.23 27.60
N ALA A 375 25.50 -18.39 26.68
CA ALA A 375 26.90 -17.95 26.66
C ALA A 375 27.18 -16.68 27.49
N ALA A 376 26.15 -15.97 27.97
CA ALA A 376 26.30 -14.69 28.70
C ALA A 376 26.26 -14.82 30.23
N LEU A 377 26.18 -16.03 30.80
CA LEU A 377 26.18 -16.27 32.25
C LEU A 377 27.53 -16.73 32.84
N GLY A 378 28.65 -16.42 32.16
CA GLY A 378 29.99 -16.64 32.68
C GLY A 378 30.68 -15.33 33.08
N GLU A 379 30.70 -15.04 34.39
CA GLU A 379 31.62 -14.11 35.09
C GLU A 379 31.52 -12.63 34.63
N GLU A 380 31.06 -11.66 35.42
CA GLU A 380 31.52 -11.30 36.76
C GLU A 380 30.44 -10.55 37.55
N ALA A 381 30.36 -10.87 38.84
CA ALA A 381 29.67 -10.08 39.84
C ALA A 381 30.50 -8.83 40.20
N SER A 382 29.94 -7.63 40.00
CA SER A 382 30.10 -6.53 40.96
C SER A 382 29.00 -5.49 40.79
N GLU A 383 28.65 -4.88 41.91
CA GLU A 383 27.52 -4.00 42.18
C GLU A 383 27.41 -2.78 41.24
N GLU A 384 26.19 -2.38 40.88
CA GLU A 384 25.50 -1.18 41.42
C GLU A 384 24.45 -0.61 40.42
N THR A 385 23.30 -0.21 40.97
CA THR A 385 22.29 0.75 40.43
C THR A 385 21.28 0.37 39.32
N VAL A 386 20.05 0.09 39.78
CA VAL A 386 18.75 0.74 39.45
C VAL A 386 18.52 1.23 38.00
N GLY A 387 17.63 0.51 37.29
CA GLY A 387 16.87 1.01 36.16
C GLY A 387 15.99 -0.08 35.56
N VAL A 388 14.71 -0.13 35.92
CA VAL A 388 13.73 -1.09 35.37
C VAL A 388 13.44 -0.71 33.92
N GLN A 389 14.08 -1.38 32.96
CA GLN A 389 13.62 -1.41 31.57
C GLN A 389 12.65 -2.58 31.42
N THR A 390 11.38 -2.27 31.23
CA THR A 390 10.38 -3.22 30.70
C THR A 390 10.69 -3.46 29.24
N THR A 391 11.34 -4.58 28.95
CA THR A 391 11.39 -5.16 27.60
C THR A 391 9.99 -5.67 27.26
N LEU A 392 9.35 -5.06 26.27
CA LEU A 392 8.15 -5.62 25.65
C LEU A 392 8.58 -6.77 24.72
N PRO A 393 7.87 -7.90 24.69
CA PRO A 393 8.15 -8.98 23.74
C PRO A 393 7.84 -8.55 22.29
N PRO A 394 8.51 -9.15 21.29
CA PRO A 394 8.26 -8.90 19.86
C PRO A 394 6.81 -9.22 19.46
N GLY A 395 6.27 -8.38 18.57
CA GLY A 395 4.82 -8.21 18.34
C GLY A 395 4.14 -9.19 17.39
N TRP A 396 4.81 -10.23 16.89
CA TRP A 396 4.25 -11.15 15.87
C TRP A 396 3.87 -12.54 16.41
N GLU A 397 4.18 -12.87 17.66
CA GLU A 397 3.61 -14.03 18.35
C GLU A 397 2.40 -13.64 19.23
N ARG A 398 1.23 -13.41 18.62
CA ARG A 398 -0.07 -13.52 19.34
C ARG A 398 -1.15 -14.19 18.48
N ALA A 399 -1.27 -15.48 18.74
CA ALA A 399 -2.47 -16.30 18.85
C ALA A 399 -3.58 -16.15 17.77
N SER A 400 -3.66 -17.17 16.93
CA SER A 400 -4.93 -17.81 16.57
C SER A 400 -5.61 -18.34 17.85
N ASP A 401 -6.23 -17.47 18.65
CA ASP A 401 -7.06 -17.88 19.79
C ASP A 401 -8.49 -18.14 19.32
N SER A 402 -8.73 -19.38 18.89
CA SER A 402 -10.07 -19.94 18.72
C SER A 402 -10.66 -20.28 20.09
N SER A 403 -11.10 -19.30 20.87
CA SER A 403 -11.92 -19.56 22.05
C SER A 403 -12.76 -18.37 22.50
N LEU A 404 -13.90 -18.17 21.84
CA LEU A 404 -15.10 -17.63 22.49
C LEU A 404 -16.34 -18.46 22.11
N ARG A 405 -16.52 -19.58 22.84
CA ARG A 405 -17.85 -20.05 23.24
C ARG A 405 -18.09 -19.57 24.67
N GLY A 406 -19.17 -18.83 24.86
CA GLY A 406 -19.64 -18.34 26.16
C GLY A 406 -20.77 -17.33 25.99
#